data_AF-A0A7S4VTM2-F1
#
_entry.id   AF-A0A7S4VTM2-F1
#
_cell.length_a   1.000
_cell.length_b   1.000
_cell.length_c   1.000
_cell.angle_alpha   90.00
_cell.angle_beta   90.00
_cell.angle_gamma   90.00
#
_symmetry.space_group_name_H-M   'P 1'
#
loop_
_entity.id
_entity.type
_entity.pdbx_description
1 polymer ?
#
loop_
_entity_poly.entity_id
_entity_poly.type
_entity_poly.pdbx_seq_one_letter_code
_entity_poly.pdbx_strand_id
1 'polypeptide(L)'
;PSCWLKPYCLKLSCGGSCSDTTASMTAAPLSGTPFATLVSDDIRQFINTHNLDESARAKLEALPVEQQVDVVSQDVANVRNINAVVISRASRCQREGSKFAGPSGQEYVAGIVAKFAAMLGLDERATASLKNLPAKDQVAVMVKDMEGVTNPSGVVDSRVRKIQQSGLTIQQAGFVGRGASVPTGGAPAPRLGATVPTDATQYLEQAYQAFLAQYNVDARAQEQVSQLSPLEKLEVISQSMDNVYNPSGAVASRCARVKGQPVALGPRAAQWVAEVTQLFCNSYGIDSSSDAFHVLQALPADKQFEVCSQSLAGARNPQSVLYCRMQKLGETPVAPKALGYQTAPALRSPHALAMMGGAGGEVEAFITSYQLDDRAAGVLRDLAARDPKAAEEVMQHPITAEVRNPSGVIHARVTNRTGAGKRSGAVGAGARTAPY
;
A
#
# COMPACT_ATOMS: atom_id res chain seq x y z
N PRO A 1 -38.51 -32.45 38.71
CA PRO A 1 -37.43 -33.12 37.95
C PRO A 1 -36.41 -32.10 37.41
N SER A 2 -35.26 -32.04 38.09
CA SER A 2 -33.93 -31.63 37.57
C SER A 2 -33.74 -30.13 37.22
N CYS A 3 -33.06 -29.32 38.04
CA CYS A 3 -31.58 -29.18 38.18
C CYS A 3 -30.93 -28.73 36.84
N TRP A 4 -30.10 -27.68 36.74
CA TRP A 4 -28.88 -27.32 37.49
C TRP A 4 -28.63 -25.78 37.41
N LEU A 5 -28.52 -25.02 38.50
CA LEU A 5 -27.34 -24.74 39.35
C LEU A 5 -26.15 -24.03 38.65
N LYS A 6 -26.00 -22.73 38.94
CA LYS A 6 -24.75 -21.95 38.89
C LYS A 6 -24.18 -21.82 40.32
N PRO A 7 -22.86 -21.80 40.52
CA PRO A 7 -22.27 -21.91 41.85
C PRO A 7 -22.21 -20.56 42.59
N TYR A 8 -22.41 -20.67 43.90
CA TYR A 8 -22.12 -19.67 44.93
C TYR A 8 -20.61 -19.44 45.07
N CYS A 9 -20.20 -18.21 45.38
CA CYS A 9 -19.03 -17.98 46.21
C CYS A 9 -19.25 -16.78 47.14
N LEU A 10 -19.56 -17.14 48.39
CA LEU A 10 -19.26 -16.50 49.68
C LEU A 10 -19.22 -14.97 49.80
N LYS A 11 -20.24 -14.44 50.50
CA LYS A 11 -20.14 -13.26 51.36
C LYS A 11 -19.18 -13.56 52.53
N LEU A 12 -18.15 -12.74 52.69
CA LEU A 12 -17.53 -12.47 53.98
C LEU A 12 -17.83 -11.02 54.34
N SER A 13 -18.55 -10.87 55.44
CA SER A 13 -18.83 -9.61 56.12
C SER A 13 -17.67 -9.34 57.07
N CYS A 14 -16.92 -8.27 56.84
CA CYS A 14 -16.08 -7.64 57.86
C CYS A 14 -16.43 -6.15 57.88
N GLY A 15 -17.05 -5.73 58.99
CA GLY A 15 -17.26 -4.32 59.30
C GLY A 15 -15.92 -3.64 59.53
N GLY A 16 -15.74 -2.50 58.88
CA GLY A 16 -14.61 -1.62 59.06
C GLY A 16 -15.07 -0.21 58.73
N SER A 17 -15.41 0.55 59.77
CA SER A 17 -15.64 1.99 59.70
C SER A 17 -14.32 2.65 59.31
N CYS A 18 -14.19 3.02 58.04
CA CYS A 18 -13.15 3.92 57.55
C CYS A 18 -13.85 5.18 57.05
N SER A 19 -13.64 6.28 57.75
CA SER A 19 -13.98 7.63 57.34
C SER A 19 -13.20 7.97 56.07
N ASP A 20 -13.80 7.72 54.91
CA ASP A 20 -13.33 8.20 53.62
C ASP A 20 -13.41 9.73 53.58
N THR A 21 -12.30 10.37 53.96
CA THR A 21 -12.00 11.74 53.57
C THR A 21 -11.65 11.67 52.08
N THR A 22 -12.67 11.78 51.24
CA THR A 22 -12.50 12.00 49.80
C THR A 22 -11.94 13.41 49.61
N ALA A 23 -10.63 13.52 49.79
CA ALA A 23 -9.86 14.61 49.22
C ALA A 23 -10.05 14.52 47.70
N SER A 24 -10.98 15.34 47.21
CA SER A 24 -11.13 15.69 45.80
C SER A 24 -9.78 16.21 45.30
N MET A 25 -8.94 15.30 44.82
CA MET A 25 -7.79 15.64 43.99
C MET A 25 -8.38 16.19 42.69
N THR A 26 -8.61 17.50 42.67
CA THR A 26 -8.76 18.29 41.46
C THR A 26 -7.57 17.95 40.57
N ALA A 27 -7.82 17.12 39.56
CA ALA A 27 -6.88 16.87 38.49
C ALA A 27 -6.38 18.23 37.99
N ALA A 28 -5.07 18.42 37.96
CA ALA A 28 -4.48 19.63 37.40
C ALA A 28 -5.09 19.83 36.00
N PRO A 29 -5.61 21.03 35.68
CA PRO A 29 -6.19 21.29 34.38
C PRO A 29 -5.13 20.95 33.34
N LEU A 30 -5.44 19.97 32.49
CA LEU A 30 -4.61 19.61 31.34
C LEU A 30 -4.30 20.91 30.60
N SER A 31 -3.02 21.22 30.46
CA SER A 31 -2.57 22.46 29.84
C SER A 31 -3.03 22.43 28.37
N GLY A 32 -4.07 23.22 28.11
CA GLY A 32 -4.70 23.29 26.80
C GLY A 32 -3.82 24.10 25.87
N THR A 33 -3.71 23.67 24.61
CA THR A 33 -2.94 24.41 23.61
C THR A 33 -3.48 25.85 23.50
N PRO A 34 -2.62 26.86 23.27
CA PRO A 34 -3.05 28.26 23.21
C PRO A 34 -4.15 28.50 22.15
N PHE A 35 -4.14 27.70 21.08
CA PHE A 35 -5.21 27.69 20.09
C PHE A 35 -6.53 27.13 20.63
N ALA A 36 -6.49 26.00 21.35
CA ALA A 36 -7.69 25.42 21.95
C ALA A 36 -8.33 26.39 22.93
N THR A 37 -7.54 27.15 23.70
CA THR A 37 -8.03 28.20 24.60
C THR A 37 -8.72 29.32 23.83
N LEU A 38 -8.09 29.86 22.78
CA LEU A 38 -8.68 30.91 21.94
C LEU A 38 -10.01 30.47 21.32
N VAL A 39 -10.07 29.26 20.77
CA VAL A 39 -11.29 28.73 20.17
C VAL A 39 -12.36 28.46 21.23
N SER A 40 -11.98 27.93 22.39
CA SER A 40 -12.91 27.71 23.50
C SER A 40 -13.54 29.01 24.00
N ASP A 41 -12.77 30.10 24.06
CA ASP A 41 -13.27 31.40 24.47
C ASP A 41 -14.23 32.01 23.44
N ASP A 42 -13.92 31.92 22.14
CA ASP A 42 -14.85 32.36 21.07
C ASP A 42 -16.13 31.49 21.07
N ILE A 43 -16.04 30.18 21.33
CA ILE A 43 -17.22 29.29 21.44
C ILE A 43 -18.08 29.66 22.65
N ARG A 44 -17.47 29.92 23.81
CA ARG A 44 -18.20 30.39 25.02
C ARG A 44 -18.89 31.72 24.76
N GLN A 45 -18.21 32.64 24.07
CA GLN A 45 -18.80 33.91 23.67
C GLN A 45 -19.99 33.69 22.73
N PHE A 46 -19.88 32.79 21.76
CA PHE A 46 -20.97 32.44 20.84
C PHE A 46 -22.17 31.84 21.58
N ILE A 47 -21.94 30.88 22.49
CA ILE A 47 -22.99 30.26 23.33
C ILE A 47 -23.74 31.33 24.12
N ASN A 48 -23.03 32.24 24.77
CA ASN A 48 -23.62 33.29 25.60
C ASN A 48 -24.36 34.34 24.76
N THR A 49 -23.78 34.75 23.64
CA THR A 49 -24.36 35.80 22.76
C THR A 49 -25.68 35.34 22.14
N HIS A 50 -25.77 34.05 21.77
CA HIS A 50 -26.95 33.49 21.13
C HIS A 50 -27.88 32.74 22.10
N ASN A 51 -27.57 32.73 23.40
CA ASN A 51 -28.32 32.01 24.45
C ASN A 51 -28.60 30.55 24.05
N LEU A 52 -27.56 29.80 23.68
CA LEU A 52 -27.74 28.41 23.28
C LEU A 52 -28.23 27.56 24.46
N ASP A 53 -29.19 26.68 24.19
CA ASP A 53 -29.67 25.73 25.19
C ASP A 53 -28.61 24.66 25.52
N GLU A 54 -28.80 23.94 26.62
CA GLU A 54 -27.84 22.95 27.11
C GLU A 54 -27.61 21.82 26.09
N SER A 55 -28.63 21.47 25.30
CA SER A 55 -28.53 20.41 24.29
C SER A 55 -27.67 20.84 23.09
N ALA A 56 -27.87 22.06 22.59
CA ALA A 56 -27.10 22.64 21.50
C ALA A 56 -25.66 22.91 21.94
N ARG A 57 -25.47 23.42 23.16
CA ARG A 57 -24.16 23.62 23.78
C ARG A 57 -23.38 22.31 23.89
N ALA A 58 -23.94 21.30 24.55
CA ALA A 58 -23.26 20.02 24.75
C ALA A 58 -22.88 19.38 23.42
N LYS A 59 -23.73 19.53 22.39
CA LYS A 59 -23.44 18.99 21.06
C LYS A 59 -22.36 19.76 20.31
N LEU A 60 -22.26 21.08 20.49
CA LEU A 60 -21.19 21.90 19.92
C LEU A 60 -19.85 21.59 20.60
N GLU A 61 -19.83 21.56 21.94
CA GLU A 61 -18.61 21.28 22.73
C GLU A 61 -18.08 19.85 22.51
N ALA A 62 -18.94 18.88 22.17
CA ALA A 62 -18.54 17.51 21.86
C ALA A 62 -17.85 17.32 20.49
N LEU A 63 -17.87 18.33 19.62
CA LEU A 63 -17.22 18.25 18.31
C LEU A 63 -15.69 18.42 18.40
N PRO A 64 -14.91 17.85 17.47
CA PRO A 64 -13.51 18.25 17.26
C PRO A 64 -13.39 19.75 16.98
N VAL A 65 -12.28 20.37 17.40
CA VAL A 65 -12.05 21.83 17.30
C VAL A 65 -12.25 22.35 15.88
N GLU A 66 -11.84 21.59 14.86
CA GLU A 66 -12.02 21.95 13.47
C GLU A 66 -13.50 22.06 13.08
N GLN A 67 -14.33 21.19 13.62
CA GLN A 67 -15.77 21.18 13.36
C GLN A 67 -16.50 22.25 14.19
N GLN A 68 -16.02 22.56 15.39
CA GLN A 68 -16.55 23.67 16.20
C GLN A 68 -16.38 25.00 15.48
N VAL A 69 -15.17 25.26 14.95
CA VAL A 69 -14.85 26.47 14.16
C VAL A 69 -15.78 26.58 12.95
N ASP A 70 -16.03 25.48 12.22
CA ASP A 70 -16.94 25.48 11.07
C ASP A 70 -18.38 25.88 11.46
N VAL A 71 -18.91 25.32 12.56
CA VAL A 71 -20.26 25.63 13.04
C VAL A 71 -20.40 27.10 13.46
N VAL A 72 -19.41 27.63 14.18
CA VAL A 72 -19.42 29.02 14.69
C VAL A 72 -19.18 30.04 13.58
N SER A 73 -18.42 29.70 12.54
CA SER A 73 -18.10 30.61 11.43
C SER A 73 -19.28 30.95 10.51
N GLN A 74 -20.37 30.20 10.59
CA GLN A 74 -21.52 30.36 9.70
C GLN A 74 -22.51 31.38 10.27
N ASP A 75 -22.91 32.35 9.45
CA ASP A 75 -23.87 33.39 9.83
C ASP A 75 -25.18 32.80 10.40
N VAL A 76 -25.68 33.43 11.47
CA VAL A 76 -26.89 33.09 12.21
C VAL A 76 -27.88 34.26 12.35
N ALA A 77 -27.60 35.43 11.75
CA ALA A 77 -28.37 36.65 11.95
C ALA A 77 -29.86 36.53 11.60
N ASN A 78 -30.22 35.68 10.63
CA ASN A 78 -31.59 35.52 10.12
C ASN A 78 -32.26 34.19 10.51
N VAL A 79 -31.78 33.54 11.56
CA VAL A 79 -32.27 32.21 11.95
C VAL A 79 -33.41 32.31 12.97
N ARG A 80 -34.59 31.73 12.64
CA ARG A 80 -35.76 31.71 13.54
C ARG A 80 -35.53 30.92 14.84
N ASN A 81 -34.76 29.83 14.77
CA ASN A 81 -34.41 29.00 15.92
C ASN A 81 -32.94 28.59 15.85
N ILE A 82 -32.09 29.31 16.58
CA ILE A 82 -30.63 29.15 16.53
C ILE A 82 -30.21 27.79 17.10
N ASN A 83 -30.83 27.32 18.19
CA ASN A 83 -30.53 26.02 18.82
C ASN A 83 -30.68 24.86 17.83
N ALA A 84 -31.80 24.82 17.10
CA ALA A 84 -32.05 23.79 16.09
C ALA A 84 -31.03 23.83 14.94
N VAL A 85 -30.62 25.04 14.51
CA VAL A 85 -29.63 25.21 13.45
C VAL A 85 -28.24 24.78 13.90
N VAL A 86 -27.80 25.15 15.10
CA VAL A 86 -26.51 24.71 15.66
C VAL A 86 -26.46 23.19 15.79
N ILE A 87 -27.51 22.55 16.32
CA ILE A 87 -27.61 21.09 16.41
C ILE A 87 -27.56 20.42 15.03
N SER A 88 -28.27 20.98 14.04
CA SER A 88 -28.29 20.46 12.67
C SER A 88 -26.91 20.56 12.01
N ARG A 89 -26.25 21.72 12.15
CA ARG A 89 -24.89 21.97 11.64
C ARG A 89 -23.87 21.05 12.31
N ALA A 90 -23.89 20.94 13.64
CA ALA A 90 -23.02 20.03 14.39
C ALA A 90 -23.18 18.57 13.92
N SER A 91 -24.42 18.11 13.75
CA SER A 91 -24.71 16.77 13.23
C SER A 91 -24.24 16.58 11.78
N ARG A 92 -24.30 17.63 10.96
CA ARG A 92 -23.78 17.62 9.59
C ARG A 92 -22.26 17.52 9.58
N CYS A 93 -21.56 18.31 10.39
CA CYS A 93 -20.10 18.27 10.50
C CYS A 93 -19.60 16.89 10.96
N GLN A 94 -20.31 16.22 11.87
CA GLN A 94 -19.97 14.85 12.29
C GLN A 94 -20.07 13.83 11.14
N ARG A 95 -21.04 13.98 10.23
CA ARG A 95 -21.26 13.04 9.11
C ARG A 95 -20.39 13.34 7.90
N GLU A 96 -20.22 14.62 7.57
CA GLU A 96 -19.62 15.06 6.31
C GLU A 96 -18.20 15.62 6.48
N GLY A 97 -17.75 15.82 7.72
CA GLY A 97 -16.52 16.55 8.04
C GLY A 97 -16.70 18.06 7.99
N SER A 98 -15.66 18.79 8.39
CA SER A 98 -15.63 20.26 8.36
C SER A 98 -15.49 20.78 6.93
N LYS A 99 -16.35 21.75 6.57
CA LYS A 99 -16.40 22.37 5.24
C LYS A 99 -16.00 23.84 5.33
N PHE A 100 -14.72 24.11 5.57
CA PHE A 100 -14.12 25.45 5.60
C PHE A 100 -14.13 26.21 4.24
N ALA A 101 -14.90 25.76 3.26
CA ALA A 101 -14.85 26.29 1.89
C ALA A 101 -15.67 27.58 1.69
N GLY A 102 -16.49 27.97 2.67
CA GLY A 102 -17.31 29.19 2.57
C GLY A 102 -16.51 30.48 2.87
N PRO A 103 -16.88 31.63 2.26
CA PRO A 103 -16.22 32.92 2.51
C PRO A 103 -16.30 33.34 3.98
N SER A 104 -17.44 33.11 4.65
CA SER A 104 -17.61 33.39 6.09
C SER A 104 -16.66 32.54 6.95
N GLY A 105 -16.41 31.30 6.53
CA GLY A 105 -15.43 30.42 7.17
C GLY A 105 -14.01 30.96 7.08
N GLN A 106 -13.63 31.47 5.91
CA GLN A 106 -12.30 32.05 5.70
C GLN A 106 -12.08 33.33 6.51
N GLU A 107 -13.08 34.22 6.57
CA GLU A 107 -13.01 35.46 7.35
C GLU A 107 -12.88 35.18 8.84
N TYR A 108 -13.67 34.24 9.37
CA TYR A 108 -13.59 33.83 10.76
C TYR A 108 -12.21 33.25 11.12
N VAL A 109 -11.70 32.32 10.30
CA VAL A 109 -10.36 31.72 10.54
C VAL A 109 -9.27 32.78 10.42
N ALA A 110 -9.37 33.75 9.51
CA ALA A 110 -8.42 34.86 9.41
C ALA A 110 -8.38 35.71 10.69
N GLY A 111 -9.53 35.94 11.32
CA GLY A 111 -9.62 36.60 12.64
C GLY A 111 -8.93 35.81 13.75
N ILE A 112 -9.14 34.49 13.80
CA ILE A 112 -8.48 33.61 14.78
C ILE A 112 -6.95 33.57 14.53
N VAL A 113 -6.51 33.51 13.27
CA VAL A 113 -5.09 33.57 12.91
C VAL A 113 -4.45 34.87 13.39
N ALA A 114 -5.14 36.01 13.27
CA ALA A 114 -4.63 37.29 13.77
C ALA A 114 -4.47 37.29 15.29
N LYS A 115 -5.47 36.79 16.03
CA LYS A 115 -5.40 36.65 17.51
C LYS A 115 -4.26 35.71 17.93
N PHE A 116 -4.12 34.57 17.25
CA PHE A 116 -3.08 33.58 17.52
C PHE A 116 -1.67 34.12 17.24
N ALA A 117 -1.49 34.82 16.12
CA ALA A 117 -0.21 35.44 15.77
C ALA A 117 0.20 36.50 16.80
N ALA A 118 -0.76 37.33 17.26
CA ALA A 118 -0.52 38.31 18.30
C ALA A 118 -0.18 37.67 19.65
N MET A 119 -0.90 36.61 20.04
CA MET A 119 -0.69 35.89 21.30
C MET A 119 0.69 35.24 21.41
N LEU A 120 1.17 34.63 20.33
CA LEU A 120 2.48 33.96 20.31
C LEU A 120 3.63 34.88 19.90
N GLY A 121 3.35 36.13 19.52
CA GLY A 121 4.35 37.05 19.00
C GLY A 121 5.00 36.55 17.70
N LEU A 122 4.22 35.98 16.79
CA LEU A 122 4.73 35.50 15.50
C LEU A 122 5.26 36.69 14.67
N ASP A 123 6.38 36.47 13.98
CA ASP A 123 6.92 37.47 13.06
C ASP A 123 6.00 37.66 11.83
N GLU A 124 6.20 38.77 11.12
CA GLU A 124 5.37 39.14 9.97
C GLU A 124 5.45 38.09 8.85
N ARG A 125 6.62 37.46 8.69
CA ARG A 125 6.85 36.44 7.66
C ARG A 125 6.07 35.16 7.94
N ALA A 126 6.19 34.60 9.15
CA ALA A 126 5.46 33.41 9.59
C ALA A 126 3.95 33.65 9.59
N THR A 127 3.53 34.86 9.99
CA THR A 127 2.12 35.28 9.93
C THR A 127 1.61 35.31 8.49
N ALA A 128 2.38 35.89 7.55
CA ALA A 128 2.02 35.90 6.13
C ALA A 128 1.99 34.47 5.54
N SER A 129 2.99 33.64 5.85
CA SER A 129 3.04 32.22 5.48
C SER A 129 1.78 31.48 5.94
N LEU A 130 1.36 31.67 7.19
CA LEU A 130 0.16 31.05 7.75
C LEU A 130 -1.11 31.56 7.06
N LYS A 131 -1.26 32.89 6.88
CA LYS A 131 -2.45 33.49 6.23
C LYS A 131 -2.64 33.05 4.77
N ASN A 132 -1.56 32.72 4.07
CA ASN A 132 -1.61 32.30 2.68
C ASN A 132 -2.04 30.82 2.51
N LEU A 133 -2.16 30.04 3.58
CA LEU A 133 -2.66 28.68 3.51
C LEU A 133 -4.19 28.63 3.35
N PRO A 134 -4.77 27.54 2.82
CA PRO A 134 -6.21 27.28 2.93
C PRO A 134 -6.65 27.24 4.41
N ALA A 135 -7.86 27.72 4.74
CA ALA A 135 -8.36 27.80 6.11
C ALA A 135 -8.28 26.46 6.89
N LYS A 136 -8.54 25.34 6.22
CA LYS A 136 -8.38 24.00 6.82
C LYS A 136 -6.94 23.75 7.31
N ASP A 137 -5.97 24.13 6.50
CA ASP A 137 -4.56 23.93 6.78
C ASP A 137 -4.05 24.92 7.83
N GLN A 138 -4.58 26.14 7.85
CA GLN A 138 -4.33 27.11 8.92
C GLN A 138 -4.70 26.53 10.28
N VAL A 139 -5.93 26.01 10.41
CA VAL A 139 -6.40 25.35 11.64
C VAL A 139 -5.51 24.15 11.99
N ALA A 140 -5.14 23.32 11.02
CA ALA A 140 -4.26 22.16 11.27
C ALA A 140 -2.87 22.54 11.80
N VAL A 141 -2.32 23.70 11.40
CA VAL A 141 -1.06 24.22 11.95
C VAL A 141 -1.23 24.66 13.40
N MET A 142 -2.37 25.31 13.71
CA MET A 142 -2.65 25.94 14.99
C MET A 142 -3.12 24.96 16.07
N VAL A 143 -3.79 23.87 15.70
CA VAL A 143 -4.25 22.80 16.62
C VAL A 143 -3.10 22.16 17.38
N LYS A 144 -1.94 22.03 16.74
CA LYS A 144 -0.77 21.39 17.32
C LYS A 144 -0.15 22.26 18.41
N ASP A 145 0.18 21.61 19.53
CA ASP A 145 0.71 22.25 20.72
C ASP A 145 1.97 23.10 20.45
N MET A 146 2.08 24.21 21.18
CA MET A 146 3.16 25.21 21.12
C MET A 146 3.78 25.47 22.50
N GLU A 147 3.39 24.73 23.54
CA GLU A 147 3.98 24.84 24.87
C GLU A 147 5.49 24.52 24.86
N GLY A 148 6.26 25.34 25.58
CA GLY A 148 7.72 25.17 25.71
C GLY A 148 8.54 25.50 24.45
N VAL A 149 7.91 26.00 23.38
CA VAL A 149 8.63 26.38 22.16
C VAL A 149 9.37 27.70 22.35
N THR A 150 10.69 27.68 22.15
CA THR A 150 11.57 28.87 22.24
C THR A 150 11.44 29.82 21.06
N ASN A 151 11.12 29.31 19.87
CA ASN A 151 10.90 30.12 18.66
C ASN A 151 9.59 29.69 17.95
N PRO A 152 8.45 30.31 18.30
CA PRO A 152 7.16 29.92 17.74
C PRO A 152 7.06 30.20 16.24
N SER A 153 7.63 31.31 15.74
CA SER A 153 7.66 31.65 14.31
C SER A 153 8.32 30.56 13.47
N GLY A 154 9.48 30.06 13.92
CA GLY A 154 10.21 28.99 13.22
C GLY A 154 9.44 27.66 13.17
N VAL A 155 8.71 27.32 14.24
CA VAL A 155 7.88 26.10 14.29
C VAL A 155 6.67 26.23 13.38
N VAL A 156 5.96 27.37 13.40
CA VAL A 156 4.82 27.63 12.52
C VAL A 156 5.25 27.57 11.05
N ASP A 157 6.33 28.28 10.67
CA ASP A 157 6.81 28.30 9.29
C ASP A 157 7.25 26.90 8.81
N SER A 158 7.88 26.12 9.70
CA SER A 158 8.25 24.72 9.39
C SER A 158 7.02 23.82 9.20
N ARG A 159 5.95 24.02 9.98
CA ARG A 159 4.68 23.30 9.80
C ARG A 159 3.99 23.70 8.50
N VAL A 160 3.97 25.00 8.17
CA VAL A 160 3.43 25.51 6.90
C VAL A 160 4.16 24.88 5.71
N ARG A 161 5.49 24.89 5.72
CA ARG A 161 6.30 24.21 4.67
C ARG A 161 5.99 22.73 4.57
N LYS A 162 5.85 22.03 5.70
CA LYS A 162 5.52 20.61 5.72
C LYS A 162 4.16 20.32 5.08
N ILE A 163 3.15 21.14 5.35
CA ILE A 163 1.82 20.99 4.74
C ILE A 163 1.88 21.26 3.24
N GLN A 164 2.55 22.33 2.82
CA GLN A 164 2.73 22.66 1.39
C GLN A 164 3.46 21.55 0.64
N GLN A 165 4.51 20.98 1.24
CA GLN A 165 5.24 19.83 0.68
C GLN A 165 4.35 18.59 0.61
N SER A 166 3.59 18.27 1.65
CA SER A 166 2.67 17.11 1.63
C SER A 166 1.52 17.26 0.63
N GLY A 167 1.03 18.49 0.43
CA GLY A 167 0.00 18.80 -0.57
C GLY A 167 0.51 18.62 -2.00
N LEU A 168 1.78 18.97 -2.24
CA LEU A 168 2.45 18.75 -3.52
C LEU A 168 2.67 17.25 -3.80
N THR A 169 3.04 16.45 -2.79
CA THR A 169 3.29 15.01 -2.97
C THR A 169 2.01 14.23 -3.31
N ILE A 170 0.86 14.58 -2.72
CA ILE A 170 -0.40 13.87 -2.99
C ILE A 170 -0.98 14.25 -4.37
N GLN A 171 -0.79 15.50 -4.82
CA GLN A 171 -1.25 15.89 -6.16
C GLN A 171 -0.36 15.39 -7.29
N GLN A 172 0.95 15.19 -7.07
CA GLN A 172 1.83 14.58 -8.07
C GLN A 172 1.69 13.06 -8.19
N ALA A 173 1.35 12.35 -7.11
CA ALA A 173 1.10 10.91 -7.15
C ALA A 173 -0.28 10.52 -7.74
N GLY A 174 -1.22 11.47 -7.84
CA GLY A 174 -2.58 11.25 -8.37
C GLY A 174 -2.80 11.64 -9.84
N PHE A 175 -1.78 12.10 -10.56
CA PHE A 175 -1.93 12.66 -11.92
C PHE A 175 -1.85 11.60 -13.03
N VAL A 176 -2.69 10.56 -12.96
CA VAL A 176 -3.06 9.76 -14.13
C VAL A 176 -4.58 9.63 -14.17
N GLY A 177 -5.24 10.59 -14.83
CA GLY A 177 -6.62 10.41 -15.29
C GLY A 177 -7.65 11.36 -14.69
N ARG A 178 -7.72 12.59 -15.21
CA ARG A 178 -8.98 13.16 -15.69
C ARG A 178 -8.72 14.40 -16.54
N GLY A 179 -9.22 14.37 -17.76
CA GLY A 179 -9.15 15.48 -18.70
C GLY A 179 -9.90 16.70 -18.18
N ALA A 180 -9.23 17.85 -18.27
CA ALA A 180 -9.86 19.16 -18.33
C ALA A 180 -9.14 19.96 -19.41
N SER A 181 -9.90 20.35 -20.42
CA SER A 181 -9.53 21.26 -21.50
C SER A 181 -9.15 22.65 -20.97
N VAL A 182 -7.99 23.17 -21.39
CA VAL A 182 -7.53 24.55 -21.16
C VAL A 182 -7.04 25.11 -22.51
N PRO A 183 -7.21 26.43 -22.77
CA PRO A 183 -7.26 26.98 -24.11
C PRO A 183 -5.90 27.14 -24.79
N THR A 184 -6.01 27.15 -26.11
CA THR A 184 -5.01 27.39 -27.14
C THR A 184 -4.33 28.74 -26.96
N GLY A 185 -2.99 28.77 -26.85
CA GLY A 185 -2.23 30.02 -27.00
C GLY A 185 -0.92 30.08 -26.23
N GLY A 186 0.09 29.31 -26.64
CA GLY A 186 1.45 29.43 -26.09
C GLY A 186 2.39 28.39 -26.70
N ALA A 187 3.55 28.87 -27.17
CA ALA A 187 4.52 28.13 -27.96
C ALA A 187 4.91 26.75 -27.38
N PRO A 188 5.23 25.75 -28.21
CA PRO A 188 5.49 24.38 -27.77
C PRO A 188 6.84 24.31 -27.03
N ALA A 189 6.79 24.28 -25.71
CA ALA A 189 7.88 23.72 -24.91
C ALA A 189 8.03 22.23 -25.25
N PRO A 190 9.26 21.68 -25.30
CA PRO A 190 9.49 20.28 -25.63
C PRO A 190 8.76 19.41 -24.61
N ARG A 191 7.69 18.74 -25.06
CA ARG A 191 7.03 17.67 -24.32
C ARG A 191 8.00 16.49 -24.28
N LEU A 192 8.92 16.50 -23.34
CA LEU A 192 9.64 15.31 -22.91
C LEU A 192 8.57 14.36 -22.36
N GLY A 193 8.12 13.44 -23.21
CA GLY A 193 7.20 12.37 -22.82
C GLY A 193 7.90 11.49 -21.81
N ALA A 194 7.79 11.85 -20.52
CA ALA A 194 8.28 11.04 -19.43
C ALA A 194 7.57 9.68 -19.52
N THR A 195 8.29 8.68 -20.02
CA THR A 195 7.81 7.32 -20.08
C THR A 195 7.53 6.87 -18.66
N VAL A 196 6.32 6.36 -18.41
CA VAL A 196 5.95 5.80 -17.11
C VAL A 196 6.97 4.71 -16.76
N PRO A 197 7.54 4.70 -15.54
CA PRO A 197 8.49 3.69 -15.13
C PRO A 197 7.93 2.28 -15.31
N THR A 198 8.71 1.41 -15.94
CA THR A 198 8.29 0.04 -16.27
C THR A 198 8.74 -1.00 -15.24
N ASP A 199 9.62 -0.64 -14.31
CA ASP A 199 10.12 -1.54 -13.28
C ASP A 199 10.40 -0.80 -11.96
N ALA A 200 10.50 -1.55 -10.87
CA ALA A 200 10.72 -0.99 -9.53
C ALA A 200 12.06 -0.24 -9.40
N THR A 201 13.07 -0.60 -10.20
CA THR A 201 14.37 0.08 -10.20
C THR A 201 14.25 1.49 -10.77
N GLN A 202 13.45 1.68 -11.82
CA GLN A 202 13.15 3.00 -12.37
C GLN A 202 12.34 3.86 -11.40
N TYR A 203 11.36 3.29 -10.69
CA TYR A 203 10.65 4.00 -9.61
C TYR A 203 11.61 4.42 -8.50
N LEU A 204 12.54 3.55 -8.10
CA LEU A 204 13.56 3.86 -7.11
C LEU A 204 14.47 5.00 -7.58
N GLU A 205 14.93 4.95 -8.82
CA GLU A 205 15.81 5.98 -9.38
C GLU A 205 15.10 7.34 -9.43
N GLN A 206 13.82 7.38 -9.84
CA GLN A 206 13.03 8.61 -9.80
C GLN A 206 12.85 9.15 -8.39
N ALA A 207 12.52 8.27 -7.42
CA ALA A 207 12.40 8.66 -6.01
C ALA A 207 13.73 9.17 -5.45
N TYR A 208 14.85 8.55 -5.83
CA TYR A 208 16.20 8.98 -5.49
C TYR A 208 16.50 10.37 -6.05
N GLN A 209 16.26 10.62 -7.33
CA GLN A 209 16.47 11.94 -7.94
C GLN A 209 15.61 13.02 -7.28
N ALA A 210 14.34 12.73 -6.99
CA ALA A 210 13.46 13.64 -6.26
C ALA A 210 13.98 13.92 -4.84
N PHE A 211 14.47 12.90 -4.14
CA PHE A 211 15.07 13.03 -2.81
C PHE A 211 16.31 13.94 -2.84
N LEU A 212 17.23 13.73 -3.79
CA LEU A 212 18.42 14.56 -3.93
C LEU A 212 18.07 16.03 -4.17
N ALA A 213 17.13 16.29 -5.07
CA ALA A 213 16.66 17.63 -5.38
C ALA A 213 15.94 18.28 -4.19
N GLN A 214 15.11 17.52 -3.46
CA GLN A 214 14.36 18.01 -2.31
C GLN A 214 15.27 18.49 -1.18
N TYR A 215 16.35 17.74 -0.90
CA TYR A 215 17.22 18.00 0.25
C TYR A 215 18.54 18.67 -0.12
N ASN A 216 18.77 19.03 -1.39
CA ASN A 216 20.01 19.62 -1.89
C ASN A 216 21.25 18.84 -1.43
N VAL A 217 21.20 17.52 -1.54
CA VAL A 217 22.31 16.64 -1.15
C VAL A 217 23.49 16.90 -2.08
N ASP A 218 24.69 17.10 -1.52
CA ASP A 218 25.88 17.41 -2.32
C ASP A 218 26.36 16.25 -3.21
N ALA A 219 27.18 16.59 -4.21
CA ALA A 219 27.69 15.62 -5.19
C ALA A 219 28.48 14.46 -4.57
N ARG A 220 29.16 14.69 -3.43
CA ARG A 220 29.95 13.67 -2.76
C ARG A 220 29.07 12.63 -2.07
N ALA A 221 28.03 13.08 -1.36
CA ALA A 221 27.03 12.20 -0.76
C ALA A 221 26.21 11.49 -1.84
N GLN A 222 25.90 12.16 -2.96
CA GLN A 222 25.28 11.53 -4.12
C GLN A 222 26.12 10.36 -4.66
N GLU A 223 27.42 10.56 -4.85
CA GLU A 223 28.34 9.52 -5.29
C GLU A 223 28.34 8.32 -4.33
N GLN A 224 28.31 8.57 -3.01
CA GLN A 224 28.21 7.50 -2.02
C GLN A 224 26.92 6.70 -2.13
N VAL A 225 25.77 7.34 -2.33
CA VAL A 225 24.50 6.63 -2.55
C VAL A 225 24.54 5.86 -3.86
N SER A 226 25.14 6.41 -4.92
CA SER A 226 25.20 5.78 -6.24
C SER A 226 25.93 4.42 -6.22
N GLN A 227 26.88 4.23 -5.31
CA GLN A 227 27.66 3.01 -5.11
C GLN A 227 26.92 1.91 -4.33
N LEU A 228 25.76 2.21 -3.74
CA LEU A 228 24.97 1.24 -2.98
C LEU A 228 24.12 0.36 -3.90
N SER A 229 23.80 -0.85 -3.46
CA SER A 229 22.79 -1.69 -4.10
C SER A 229 21.38 -1.06 -4.00
N PRO A 230 20.41 -1.47 -4.85
CA PRO A 230 19.07 -0.87 -4.86
C PRO A 230 18.35 -0.90 -3.50
N LEU A 231 18.46 -2.02 -2.75
CA LEU A 231 17.85 -2.14 -1.43
C LEU A 231 18.53 -1.24 -0.39
N GLU A 232 19.86 -1.14 -0.44
CA GLU A 232 20.63 -0.23 0.41
C GLU A 232 20.28 1.25 0.11
N LYS A 233 20.16 1.61 -1.18
CA LYS A 233 19.70 2.94 -1.61
C LYS A 233 18.32 3.26 -1.06
N LEU A 234 17.39 2.30 -1.19
CA LEU A 234 16.02 2.45 -0.70
C LEU A 234 16.00 2.71 0.81
N GLU A 235 16.76 1.94 1.59
CA GLU A 235 16.84 2.14 3.05
C GLU A 235 17.34 3.55 3.39
N VAL A 236 18.37 4.04 2.70
CA VAL A 236 18.93 5.39 2.93
C VAL A 236 17.90 6.50 2.66
N ILE A 237 17.17 6.43 1.54
CA ILE A 237 16.21 7.48 1.15
C ILE A 237 14.86 7.37 1.88
N SER A 238 14.53 6.20 2.43
CA SER A 238 13.27 5.98 3.15
C SER A 238 13.21 6.72 4.50
N GLN A 239 14.36 6.99 5.12
CA GLN A 239 14.43 7.60 6.44
C GLN A 239 14.17 9.12 6.35
N SER A 240 13.28 9.63 7.22
CA SER A 240 12.95 11.06 7.23
C SER A 240 14.20 11.93 7.47
N MET A 241 14.21 13.10 6.84
CA MET A 241 15.25 14.13 7.01
C MET A 241 14.72 15.33 7.81
N ASP A 242 13.56 15.17 8.47
CA ASP A 242 13.01 16.18 9.40
C ASP A 242 14.08 16.54 10.46
N ASN A 243 14.35 17.83 10.64
CA ASN A 243 15.30 18.38 11.63
C ASN A 243 16.79 18.08 11.40
N VAL A 244 17.18 17.61 10.21
CA VAL A 244 18.60 17.41 9.88
C VAL A 244 19.21 18.75 9.43
N TYR A 245 20.17 19.27 10.20
CA TYR A 245 20.87 20.52 9.87
C TYR A 245 21.76 20.39 8.62
N ASN A 246 22.42 19.23 8.46
CA ASN A 246 23.29 18.94 7.31
C ASN A 246 22.81 17.65 6.60
N PRO A 247 22.00 17.78 5.52
CA PRO A 247 21.42 16.62 4.85
C PRO A 247 22.48 15.72 4.22
N SER A 248 23.51 16.28 3.58
CA SER A 248 24.59 15.50 2.97
C SER A 248 25.35 14.65 3.99
N GLY A 249 25.66 15.22 5.16
CA GLY A 249 26.35 14.50 6.23
C GLY A 249 25.51 13.34 6.80
N ALA A 250 24.20 13.55 6.96
CA ALA A 250 23.29 12.49 7.40
C ALA A 250 23.16 11.37 6.36
N VAL A 251 23.04 11.72 5.07
CA VAL A 251 23.02 10.74 3.97
C VAL A 251 24.32 9.94 3.95
N ALA A 252 25.48 10.60 4.00
CA ALA A 252 26.79 9.95 4.04
C ALA A 252 26.94 8.97 5.22
N SER A 253 26.50 9.37 6.41
CA SER A 253 26.50 8.52 7.60
C SER A 253 25.59 7.30 7.43
N ARG A 254 24.41 7.46 6.83
CA ARG A 254 23.50 6.35 6.53
C ARG A 254 24.09 5.40 5.49
N CYS A 255 24.71 5.92 4.44
CA CYS A 255 25.42 5.11 3.44
C CYS A 255 26.49 4.25 4.10
N ALA A 256 27.32 4.82 4.98
CA ALA A 256 28.37 4.09 5.68
C ALA A 256 27.82 2.97 6.59
N ARG A 257 26.64 3.17 7.20
CA ARG A 257 25.99 2.16 8.06
C ARG A 257 25.39 1.00 7.26
N VAL A 258 24.83 1.30 6.10
CA VAL A 258 24.08 0.34 5.29
C VAL A 258 25.00 -0.46 4.37
N LYS A 259 26.10 0.14 3.88
CA LYS A 259 27.02 -0.47 2.92
C LYS A 259 27.61 -1.80 3.41
N GLY A 260 27.31 -2.88 2.71
CA GLY A 260 27.87 -4.21 2.97
C GLY A 260 27.25 -4.94 4.16
N GLN A 261 26.20 -4.39 4.77
CA GLN A 261 25.41 -5.09 5.78
C GLN A 261 24.21 -5.79 5.10
N PRO A 262 23.74 -6.94 5.62
CA PRO A 262 22.47 -7.50 5.19
C PRO A 262 21.36 -6.48 5.45
N VAL A 263 20.70 -6.03 4.38
CA VAL A 263 19.70 -4.96 4.46
C VAL A 263 18.41 -5.49 5.08
N ALA A 264 18.17 -5.14 6.34
CA ALA A 264 16.84 -5.24 6.94
C ALA A 264 16.10 -3.93 6.65
N LEU A 265 15.12 -3.97 5.74
CA LEU A 265 14.33 -2.80 5.36
C LEU A 265 13.52 -2.29 6.56
N GLY A 266 13.63 -1.00 6.85
CA GLY A 266 12.80 -0.35 7.86
C GLY A 266 11.32 -0.31 7.46
N PRO A 267 10.39 -0.05 8.41
CA PRO A 267 8.94 -0.04 8.13
C PRO A 267 8.53 0.89 6.98
N ARG A 268 9.19 2.05 6.88
CA ARG A 268 8.91 3.02 5.81
C ARG A 268 9.43 2.56 4.45
N ALA A 269 10.60 1.92 4.40
CA ALA A 269 11.11 1.32 3.17
C ALA A 269 10.19 0.18 2.70
N ALA A 270 9.74 -0.67 3.63
CA ALA A 270 8.80 -1.75 3.34
C ALA A 270 7.46 -1.22 2.80
N GLN A 271 6.91 -0.15 3.40
CA GLN A 271 5.70 0.51 2.90
C GLN A 271 5.90 1.04 1.47
N TRP A 272 7.04 1.70 1.20
CA TRP A 272 7.33 2.20 -0.15
C TRP A 272 7.40 1.05 -1.17
N VAL A 273 8.00 -0.09 -0.82
CA VAL A 273 7.99 -1.26 -1.70
C VAL A 273 6.56 -1.71 -1.98
N ALA A 274 5.68 -1.78 -0.97
CA ALA A 274 4.29 -2.19 -1.17
C ALA A 274 3.54 -1.23 -2.12
N GLU A 275 3.78 0.08 -2.02
CA GLU A 275 3.22 1.10 -2.92
C GLU A 275 3.75 0.94 -4.35
N VAL A 276 5.06 0.74 -4.52
CA VAL A 276 5.67 0.50 -5.84
C VAL A 276 5.20 -0.81 -6.46
N THR A 277 5.06 -1.87 -5.67
CA THR A 277 4.47 -3.14 -6.08
C THR A 277 3.06 -2.94 -6.65
N GLN A 278 2.25 -2.10 -6.01
CA GLN A 278 0.92 -1.76 -6.50
C GLN A 278 0.96 -0.97 -7.82
N LEU A 279 1.81 0.06 -7.91
CA LEU A 279 1.98 0.82 -9.15
C LEU A 279 2.50 -0.05 -10.31
N PHE A 280 3.46 -0.92 -10.02
CA PHE A 280 3.99 -1.89 -10.97
C PHE A 280 2.89 -2.81 -11.50
N CYS A 281 2.10 -3.43 -10.63
CA CYS A 281 0.99 -4.30 -11.04
C CYS A 281 -0.04 -3.55 -11.90
N ASN A 282 -0.41 -2.34 -11.48
CA ASN A 282 -1.34 -1.48 -12.23
C ASN A 282 -0.80 -1.15 -13.63
N SER A 283 0.51 -0.87 -13.76
CA SER A 283 1.14 -0.52 -15.04
C SER A 283 1.10 -1.66 -16.07
N TYR A 284 1.02 -2.91 -15.61
CA TYR A 284 0.91 -4.10 -16.46
C TYR A 284 -0.51 -4.68 -16.53
N GLY A 285 -1.52 -3.95 -16.01
CA GLY A 285 -2.91 -4.41 -16.00
C GLY A 285 -3.17 -5.64 -15.13
N ILE A 286 -2.35 -5.85 -14.09
CA ILE A 286 -2.58 -6.89 -13.09
C ILE A 286 -3.56 -6.32 -12.06
N ASP A 287 -4.74 -6.92 -11.96
CA ASP A 287 -5.77 -6.48 -11.02
C ASP A 287 -5.32 -6.64 -9.55
N SER A 288 -5.64 -5.63 -8.74
CA SER A 288 -5.49 -5.63 -7.28
C SER A 288 -6.26 -6.75 -6.58
N SER A 289 -7.30 -7.31 -7.19
CA SER A 289 -8.01 -8.49 -6.65
C SER A 289 -7.48 -9.82 -7.17
N SER A 290 -6.42 -9.81 -7.98
CA SER A 290 -5.85 -11.05 -8.52
C SER A 290 -5.05 -11.80 -7.45
N ASP A 291 -5.12 -13.13 -7.48
CA ASP A 291 -4.31 -13.98 -6.60
C ASP A 291 -2.81 -13.69 -6.75
N ALA A 292 -2.35 -13.32 -7.95
CA ALA A 292 -0.94 -12.99 -8.21
C ALA A 292 -0.51 -11.75 -7.40
N PHE A 293 -1.38 -10.74 -7.33
CA PHE A 293 -1.16 -9.54 -6.53
C PHE A 293 -1.14 -9.85 -5.04
N HIS A 294 -2.08 -10.65 -4.55
CA HIS A 294 -2.14 -11.03 -3.14
C HIS A 294 -0.93 -11.87 -2.69
N VAL A 295 -0.49 -12.83 -3.51
CA VAL A 295 0.72 -13.61 -3.24
C VAL A 295 1.95 -12.70 -3.23
N LEU A 296 2.05 -11.77 -4.17
CA LEU A 296 3.15 -10.80 -4.20
C LEU A 296 3.17 -9.91 -2.96
N GLN A 297 2.03 -9.35 -2.54
CA GLN A 297 1.93 -8.52 -1.33
C GLN A 297 2.23 -9.29 -0.03
N ALA A 298 2.03 -10.61 -0.02
CA ALA A 298 2.38 -11.45 1.12
C ALA A 298 3.88 -11.72 1.26
N LEU A 299 4.68 -11.48 0.20
CA LEU A 299 6.12 -11.68 0.24
C LEU A 299 6.80 -10.63 1.13
N PRO A 300 7.96 -10.97 1.73
CA PRO A 300 8.87 -9.98 2.32
C PRO A 300 9.23 -8.87 1.33
N ALA A 301 9.44 -7.65 1.82
CA ALA A 301 9.65 -6.47 0.98
C ALA A 301 10.89 -6.57 0.07
N ASP A 302 11.96 -7.22 0.51
CA ASP A 302 13.14 -7.49 -0.33
C ASP A 302 12.77 -8.37 -1.54
N LYS A 303 11.92 -9.38 -1.33
CA LYS A 303 11.43 -10.28 -2.39
C LYS A 303 10.42 -9.62 -3.31
N GLN A 304 9.53 -8.79 -2.77
CA GLN A 304 8.63 -7.98 -3.60
C GLN A 304 9.42 -7.09 -4.56
N PHE A 305 10.43 -6.38 -4.04
CA PHE A 305 11.28 -5.52 -4.84
C PHE A 305 12.05 -6.33 -5.88
N GLU A 306 12.61 -7.48 -5.51
CA GLU A 306 13.31 -8.39 -6.43
C GLU A 306 12.41 -8.82 -7.59
N VAL A 307 11.16 -9.23 -7.33
CA VAL A 307 10.20 -9.61 -8.39
C VAL A 307 9.84 -8.43 -9.31
N CYS A 308 9.66 -7.24 -8.74
CA CYS A 308 9.25 -6.03 -9.47
C CYS A 308 10.43 -5.30 -10.15
N SER A 309 11.68 -5.66 -9.83
CA SER A 309 12.89 -5.06 -10.42
C SER A 309 13.08 -5.38 -11.90
N GLN A 310 12.42 -6.45 -12.39
CA GLN A 310 12.48 -6.89 -13.77
C GLN A 310 11.20 -6.48 -14.51
N SER A 311 11.36 -5.81 -15.66
CA SER A 311 10.22 -5.46 -16.53
C SER A 311 9.40 -6.69 -16.94
N LEU A 312 8.09 -6.52 -17.09
CA LEU A 312 7.16 -7.49 -17.70
C LEU A 312 6.81 -7.11 -19.15
N ALA A 313 7.50 -6.12 -19.74
CA ALA A 313 7.26 -5.68 -21.10
C ALA A 313 7.44 -6.86 -22.09
N GLY A 314 6.48 -7.01 -23.00
CA GLY A 314 6.46 -8.10 -23.98
C GLY A 314 5.90 -9.44 -23.44
N ALA A 315 5.56 -9.53 -22.15
CA ALA A 315 4.89 -10.72 -21.63
C ALA A 315 3.46 -10.83 -22.17
N ARG A 316 3.12 -11.97 -22.80
CA ARG A 316 1.75 -12.25 -23.26
C ARG A 316 0.75 -12.39 -22.11
N ASN A 317 1.21 -12.85 -20.95
CA ASN A 317 0.44 -12.93 -19.72
C ASN A 317 1.35 -12.51 -18.54
N PRO A 318 1.29 -11.25 -18.10
CA PRO A 318 2.16 -10.73 -17.04
C PRO A 318 1.94 -11.43 -15.69
N GLN A 319 0.71 -11.85 -15.37
CA GLN A 319 0.40 -12.59 -14.13
C GLN A 319 1.15 -13.92 -14.07
N SER A 320 1.16 -14.67 -15.18
CA SER A 320 1.87 -15.97 -15.24
C SER A 320 3.38 -15.81 -15.04
N VAL A 321 3.97 -14.76 -15.63
CA VAL A 321 5.40 -14.46 -15.46
C VAL A 321 5.70 -14.09 -14.02
N LEU A 322 4.82 -13.31 -13.38
CA LEU A 322 4.94 -12.91 -11.99
C LEU A 322 4.91 -14.15 -11.06
N TYR A 323 3.99 -15.09 -11.27
CA TYR A 323 3.98 -16.38 -10.55
C TYR A 323 5.27 -17.17 -10.70
N CYS A 324 5.76 -17.33 -11.95
CA CYS A 324 7.00 -18.05 -12.18
C CYS A 324 8.19 -17.38 -11.47
N ARG A 325 8.21 -16.04 -11.35
CA ARG A 325 9.24 -15.33 -10.59
C ARG A 325 9.13 -15.58 -9.09
N MET A 326 7.93 -15.49 -8.52
CA MET A 326 7.71 -15.76 -7.09
C MET A 326 8.11 -17.20 -6.73
N GLN A 327 7.76 -18.18 -7.56
CA GLN A 327 8.15 -19.59 -7.37
C GLN A 327 9.67 -19.78 -7.41
N LYS A 328 10.38 -19.10 -8.33
CA LYS A 328 11.85 -19.17 -8.42
C LYS A 328 12.56 -18.64 -7.18
N LEU A 329 11.91 -17.76 -6.40
CA LEU A 329 12.47 -17.25 -5.16
C LEU A 329 12.32 -18.23 -3.99
N GLY A 330 11.80 -19.45 -4.23
CA GLY A 330 11.63 -20.49 -3.20
C GLY A 330 10.38 -20.31 -2.36
N GLU A 331 9.60 -19.27 -2.64
CA GLU A 331 8.31 -19.02 -2.00
C GLU A 331 7.28 -19.86 -2.74
N THR A 332 7.08 -21.09 -2.27
CA THR A 332 5.93 -21.89 -2.71
C THR A 332 4.69 -21.13 -2.28
N PRO A 333 3.88 -20.61 -3.23
CA PRO A 333 2.65 -19.93 -2.86
C PRO A 333 1.85 -20.91 -1.98
N VAL A 334 1.50 -20.47 -0.77
CA VAL A 334 0.59 -21.20 0.12
C VAL A 334 -0.56 -21.65 -0.76
N ALA A 335 -0.67 -22.98 -0.96
CA ALA A 335 -1.47 -23.57 -2.03
C ALA A 335 -2.82 -22.84 -2.10
N PRO A 336 -3.15 -22.20 -3.24
CA PRO A 336 -4.33 -21.36 -3.34
C PRO A 336 -5.55 -22.23 -3.01
N LYS A 337 -6.13 -22.00 -1.82
CA LYS A 337 -7.26 -22.78 -1.29
C LYS A 337 -8.55 -22.62 -2.11
N ALA A 338 -8.56 -21.82 -3.18
CA ALA A 338 -9.78 -21.36 -3.85
C ALA A 338 -9.85 -21.58 -5.37
N LEU A 339 -8.80 -22.07 -6.02
CA LEU A 339 -8.89 -22.50 -7.42
C LEU A 339 -9.08 -24.01 -7.43
N GLY A 340 -10.27 -24.48 -7.79
CA GLY A 340 -10.69 -25.90 -7.81
C GLY A 340 -9.89 -26.84 -8.73
N TYR A 341 -8.64 -26.55 -9.02
CA TYR A 341 -7.66 -27.53 -9.44
C TYR A 341 -7.27 -28.35 -8.21
N GLN A 342 -7.96 -29.47 -8.03
CA GLN A 342 -7.57 -30.47 -7.05
C GLN A 342 -6.12 -30.86 -7.34
N THR A 343 -5.18 -30.40 -6.51
CA THR A 343 -3.86 -31.03 -6.43
C THR A 343 -4.13 -32.48 -6.05
N ALA A 344 -3.81 -33.40 -6.96
CA ALA A 344 -4.00 -34.81 -6.76
C ALA A 344 -3.43 -35.23 -5.39
N PRO A 345 -4.17 -36.01 -4.59
CA PRO A 345 -3.71 -36.44 -3.28
C PRO A 345 -2.36 -37.15 -3.43
N ALA A 346 -1.42 -36.84 -2.54
CA ALA A 346 -0.12 -37.48 -2.47
C ALA A 346 -0.28 -38.99 -2.61
N LEU A 347 0.16 -39.53 -3.76
CA LEU A 347 -0.01 -40.92 -4.12
C LEU A 347 0.68 -41.80 -3.08
N ARG A 348 -0.15 -42.53 -2.32
CA ARG A 348 0.27 -43.76 -1.68
C ARG A 348 0.86 -44.66 -2.76
N SER A 349 2.04 -45.19 -2.47
CA SER A 349 2.82 -46.07 -3.35
C SER A 349 1.92 -47.13 -4.05
N PRO A 350 1.92 -47.22 -5.38
CA PRO A 350 0.97 -48.04 -6.15
C PRO A 350 1.28 -49.56 -6.14
N HIS A 351 2.12 -50.05 -5.23
CA HIS A 351 2.58 -51.44 -5.29
C HIS A 351 1.57 -52.52 -4.84
N ALA A 352 0.39 -52.16 -4.33
CA ALA A 352 -0.50 -53.13 -3.67
C ALA A 352 -1.66 -53.70 -4.53
N LEU A 353 -1.84 -53.30 -5.79
CA LEU A 353 -2.98 -53.71 -6.62
C LEU A 353 -2.62 -54.50 -7.90
N ALA A 354 -1.35 -54.87 -8.08
CA ALA A 354 -0.81 -55.40 -9.34
C ALA A 354 -0.83 -56.93 -9.52
N MET A 355 -1.80 -57.67 -8.96
CA MET A 355 -1.77 -59.15 -9.00
C MET A 355 -2.79 -59.83 -9.94
N MET A 356 -3.63 -59.11 -10.71
CA MET A 356 -4.55 -59.77 -11.67
C MET A 356 -4.81 -59.02 -13.00
N GLY A 357 -4.14 -57.91 -13.29
CA GLY A 357 -4.35 -57.16 -14.54
C GLY A 357 -3.30 -57.48 -15.59
N GLY A 358 -3.69 -57.94 -16.78
CA GLY A 358 -2.79 -57.95 -17.95
C GLY A 358 -2.27 -56.55 -18.27
N ALA A 359 -1.29 -56.42 -19.17
CA ALA A 359 -0.56 -55.17 -19.48
C ALA A 359 -1.44 -53.93 -19.73
N GLY A 360 -2.71 -54.09 -20.10
CA GLY A 360 -3.66 -52.98 -20.20
C GLY A 360 -4.05 -52.32 -18.86
N GLY A 361 -3.99 -53.06 -17.75
CA GLY A 361 -4.36 -52.54 -16.43
C GLY A 361 -3.38 -51.49 -15.90
N GLU A 362 -2.08 -51.65 -16.15
CA GLU A 362 -1.06 -50.67 -15.76
C GLU A 362 -1.21 -49.37 -16.55
N VAL A 363 -1.56 -49.47 -17.83
CA VAL A 363 -1.79 -48.31 -18.71
C VAL A 363 -3.01 -47.51 -18.25
N GLU A 364 -4.13 -48.15 -17.92
CA GLU A 364 -5.31 -47.44 -17.39
C GLU A 364 -5.06 -46.82 -16.02
N ALA A 365 -4.30 -47.50 -15.16
CA ALA A 365 -3.89 -46.95 -13.87
C ALA A 365 -3.02 -45.69 -14.05
N PHE A 366 -2.10 -45.71 -15.02
CA PHE A 366 -1.26 -44.57 -15.37
C PHE A 366 -2.04 -43.41 -16.00
N ILE A 367 -2.98 -43.70 -16.91
CA ILE A 367 -3.88 -42.70 -17.50
C ILE A 367 -4.69 -42.00 -16.41
N THR A 368 -5.20 -42.77 -15.45
CA THR A 368 -6.01 -42.27 -14.34
C THR A 368 -5.18 -41.46 -13.36
N SER A 369 -3.97 -41.91 -13.00
CA SER A 369 -3.13 -41.23 -12.02
C SER A 369 -2.64 -39.86 -12.48
N TYR A 370 -2.39 -39.70 -13.79
CA TYR A 370 -1.93 -38.44 -14.38
C TYR A 370 -3.02 -37.66 -15.13
N GLN A 371 -4.27 -38.14 -15.12
CA GLN A 371 -5.41 -37.52 -15.79
C GLN A 371 -5.10 -37.16 -17.26
N LEU A 372 -4.58 -38.13 -18.02
CA LEU A 372 -4.27 -37.92 -19.43
C LEU A 372 -5.56 -37.67 -20.23
N ASP A 373 -5.50 -36.76 -21.20
CA ASP A 373 -6.63 -36.52 -22.11
C ASP A 373 -6.89 -37.73 -23.02
N ASP A 374 -8.10 -37.81 -23.59
CA ASP A 374 -8.53 -38.94 -24.40
C ASP A 374 -7.59 -39.23 -25.58
N ARG A 375 -6.91 -38.20 -26.12
CA ARG A 375 -6.00 -38.34 -27.25
C ARG A 375 -4.68 -38.96 -26.81
N ALA A 376 -4.05 -38.47 -25.75
CA ALA A 376 -2.83 -39.02 -25.20
C ALA A 376 -3.07 -40.43 -24.62
N ALA A 377 -4.22 -40.64 -23.96
CA ALA A 377 -4.66 -41.94 -23.47
C ALA A 377 -4.86 -42.94 -24.63
N GLY A 378 -5.55 -42.53 -25.69
CA GLY A 378 -5.73 -43.35 -26.89
C GLY A 378 -4.41 -43.76 -27.55
N VAL A 379 -3.49 -42.80 -27.73
CA VAL A 379 -2.17 -43.06 -28.32
C VAL A 379 -1.32 -43.99 -27.43
N LEU A 380 -1.43 -43.89 -26.10
CA LEU A 380 -0.73 -44.78 -25.16
C LEU A 380 -1.34 -46.19 -25.14
N ARG A 381 -2.67 -46.32 -25.19
CA ARG A 381 -3.39 -47.60 -25.33
C ARG A 381 -3.02 -48.31 -26.62
N ASP A 382 -3.01 -47.58 -27.74
CA ASP A 382 -2.62 -48.11 -29.05
C ASP A 382 -1.17 -48.58 -29.06
N LEU A 383 -0.27 -47.85 -28.41
CA LEU A 383 1.12 -48.27 -28.24
C LEU A 383 1.21 -49.55 -27.42
N ALA A 384 0.50 -49.63 -26.28
CA ALA A 384 0.52 -50.81 -25.41
C ALA A 384 -0.05 -52.07 -26.08
N ALA A 385 -1.07 -51.92 -26.94
CA ALA A 385 -1.63 -53.02 -27.71
C ALA A 385 -0.66 -53.54 -28.78
N ARG A 386 0.18 -52.67 -29.36
CA ARG A 386 1.14 -53.03 -30.42
C ARG A 386 2.48 -53.49 -29.88
N ASP A 387 3.02 -52.79 -28.88
CA ASP A 387 4.31 -53.03 -28.26
C ASP A 387 4.25 -52.68 -26.75
N PRO A 388 3.91 -53.65 -25.89
CA PRO A 388 3.76 -53.42 -24.46
C PRO A 388 5.06 -52.98 -23.79
N LYS A 389 6.23 -53.41 -24.29
CA LYS A 389 7.54 -52.99 -23.74
C LYS A 389 7.82 -51.52 -24.04
N ALA A 390 7.45 -51.04 -25.23
CA ALA A 390 7.58 -49.62 -25.56
C ALA A 390 6.66 -48.73 -24.72
N ALA A 391 5.44 -49.20 -24.42
CA ALA A 391 4.54 -48.50 -23.52
C ALA A 391 5.11 -48.42 -22.09
N GLU A 392 5.67 -49.52 -21.59
CA GLU A 392 6.37 -49.55 -20.30
C GLU A 392 7.51 -48.52 -20.24
N GLU A 393 8.36 -48.45 -21.27
CA GLU A 393 9.48 -47.49 -21.34
C GLU A 393 9.00 -46.02 -21.30
N VAL A 394 7.88 -45.72 -21.95
CA VAL A 394 7.25 -44.38 -21.93
C VAL A 394 6.72 -44.04 -20.52
N MET A 395 6.18 -45.03 -19.81
CA MET A 395 5.63 -44.88 -18.46
C MET A 395 6.72 -44.89 -17.35
N GLN A 396 7.86 -45.56 -17.57
CA GLN A 396 8.97 -45.63 -16.61
C GLN A 396 9.60 -44.27 -16.29
N HIS A 397 9.47 -43.30 -17.20
CA HIS A 397 9.95 -41.94 -16.97
C HIS A 397 8.90 -41.15 -16.17
N PRO A 398 9.11 -40.86 -14.88
CA PRO A 398 8.10 -40.17 -14.09
C PRO A 398 7.78 -38.80 -14.71
N ILE A 399 6.50 -38.44 -14.68
CA ILE A 399 6.08 -37.07 -14.99
C ILE A 399 6.30 -36.29 -13.70
N THR A 400 7.25 -35.35 -13.69
CA THR A 400 7.50 -34.52 -12.52
C THR A 400 6.27 -33.67 -12.22
N ALA A 401 6.03 -33.38 -10.93
CA ALA A 401 4.90 -32.56 -10.49
C ALA A 401 4.89 -31.13 -11.10
N GLU A 402 6.02 -30.72 -11.69
CA GLU A 402 6.21 -29.43 -12.35
C GLU A 402 5.66 -29.41 -13.80
N VAL A 403 5.33 -30.56 -14.37
CA VAL A 403 4.82 -30.64 -15.74
C VAL A 403 3.39 -30.14 -15.81
N ARG A 404 3.21 -28.97 -16.43
CA ARG A 404 1.89 -28.30 -16.59
C ARG A 404 0.91 -29.07 -17.49
N ASN A 405 1.40 -29.89 -18.41
CA ASN A 405 0.58 -30.67 -19.33
C ASN A 405 1.13 -32.10 -19.49
N PRO A 406 0.66 -33.06 -18.67
CA PRO A 406 1.14 -34.44 -18.72
C PRO A 406 0.80 -35.13 -20.05
N SER A 407 -0.38 -34.85 -20.62
CA SER A 407 -0.83 -35.38 -21.91
C SER A 407 0.13 -35.03 -23.05
N GLY A 408 0.61 -33.78 -23.09
CA GLY A 408 1.58 -33.33 -24.10
C GLY A 408 2.92 -34.06 -24.00
N VAL A 409 3.41 -34.32 -22.79
CA VAL A 409 4.67 -35.04 -22.56
C VAL A 409 4.55 -36.50 -23.00
N ILE A 410 3.46 -37.18 -22.62
CA ILE A 410 3.23 -38.57 -23.03
C ILE A 410 3.07 -38.67 -24.54
N HIS A 411 2.28 -37.78 -25.15
CA HIS A 411 2.12 -37.75 -26.61
C HIS A 411 3.45 -37.55 -27.33
N ALA A 412 4.32 -36.65 -26.85
CA ALA A 412 5.65 -36.43 -27.42
C ALA A 412 6.56 -37.67 -27.28
N ARG A 413 6.54 -38.34 -26.12
CA ARG A 413 7.31 -39.58 -25.89
C ARG A 413 6.86 -40.71 -26.80
N VAL A 414 5.55 -40.94 -26.92
CA VAL A 414 5.02 -41.96 -27.85
C VAL A 414 5.36 -41.61 -29.30
N THR A 415 5.27 -40.34 -29.68
CA THR A 415 5.64 -39.88 -31.05
C THR A 415 7.13 -40.10 -31.35
N ASN A 416 8.00 -39.84 -30.37
CA ASN A 416 9.44 -40.06 -30.50
C ASN A 416 9.77 -41.56 -30.60
N ARG A 417 9.08 -42.39 -29.81
CA ARG A 417 9.32 -43.84 -29.77
C ARG A 417 8.82 -44.56 -31.02
N THR A 418 7.66 -44.16 -31.52
CA THR A 418 7.05 -44.70 -32.75
C THR A 418 7.72 -44.17 -34.02
N GLY A 419 8.59 -43.15 -33.91
CA GLY A 419 9.28 -42.55 -35.05
C GLY A 419 8.38 -41.75 -35.99
N ALA A 420 7.11 -41.55 -35.64
CA ALA A 420 6.13 -40.84 -36.47
C ALA A 420 6.53 -39.36 -36.72
N GLY A 421 7.27 -38.75 -35.78
CA GLY A 421 7.74 -37.37 -35.91
C GLY A 421 8.97 -37.17 -36.82
N LYS A 422 9.70 -38.24 -37.16
CA LYS A 422 11.00 -38.12 -37.86
C LYS A 422 10.90 -38.10 -39.38
N ARG A 423 9.71 -38.34 -39.96
CA ARG A 423 9.52 -38.43 -41.42
C ARG A 423 9.14 -37.10 -42.11
N SER A 424 8.83 -36.04 -41.36
CA SER A 424 8.36 -34.76 -41.92
C SER A 424 9.44 -33.69 -42.13
N GLY A 425 10.71 -33.95 -41.81
CA GLY A 425 11.79 -32.94 -41.84
C GLY A 425 12.84 -33.07 -42.94
N ALA A 426 12.78 -34.09 -43.81
CA ALA A 426 13.90 -34.43 -44.72
C ALA A 426 13.64 -34.15 -46.22
N VAL A 427 12.61 -33.38 -46.57
CA VAL A 427 12.34 -33.01 -47.98
C VAL A 427 12.28 -31.48 -48.08
N GLY A 428 13.40 -30.82 -48.40
CA GLY A 428 13.36 -29.40 -48.75
C GLY A 428 14.62 -28.58 -48.49
N ALA A 429 15.78 -29.00 -48.98
CA ALA A 429 16.92 -28.10 -49.15
C ALA A 429 17.61 -28.40 -50.50
N GLY A 430 16.86 -28.15 -51.58
CA GLY A 430 17.44 -28.08 -52.93
C GLY A 430 18.25 -26.80 -53.04
N ALA A 431 19.57 -26.94 -53.00
CA ALA A 431 20.53 -25.89 -53.32
C ALA A 431 20.30 -25.41 -54.76
N ARG A 432 19.88 -24.16 -54.93
CA ARG A 432 19.98 -23.44 -56.21
C ARG A 432 21.35 -22.78 -56.25
N THR A 433 22.28 -23.39 -56.97
CA THR A 433 23.44 -22.69 -57.54
C THR A 433 22.95 -21.85 -58.72
N ALA A 434 23.11 -20.54 -58.65
CA ALA A 434 23.01 -19.66 -59.80
C ALA A 434 24.44 -19.39 -60.32
N PRO A 435 24.67 -19.39 -61.64
CA PRO A 435 25.95 -18.98 -62.21
C PRO A 435 25.96 -17.46 -62.37
N TYR A 436 27.02 -16.80 -61.91
CA TYR A 436 27.68 -15.66 -62.57
C TYR A 436 29.05 -15.43 -61.94
#